data_AF-A0A7V9F429-F1
#
_entry.id   AF-A0A7V9F429-F1
#
_cell.length_a   1.000
_cell.length_b   1.000
_cell.length_c   1.000
_cell.angle_alpha   90.00
_cell.angle_beta   90.00
_cell.angle_gamma   90.00
#
_symmetry.space_group_name_H-M   'P 1'
#
loop_
_entity.id
_entity.type
_entity.pdbx_description
1 polymer ?
#
loop_
_entity_poly.entity_id
_entity_poly.type
_entity_poly.pdbx_seq_one_letter_code
_entity_poly.pdbx_strand_id
1 'polypeptide(L)'
;MSKATRTDTQSLALHVADIHDLIRVHGARVNNLKDLSVEIPKRRLTVFTGVSGSGKSSLVFGTIAAESQRMINETYSAFVQGFMPTPARPEVDVLEGLTTAIIVDQERMGANARSTVGTATDANAMLRI
;
A
#
# COMPACT_ATOMS: atom_id res chain seq x y z
N MET A 1 48.21 8.57 -4.82
CA MET A 1 47.05 8.98 -5.67
C MET A 1 45.81 8.91 -4.80
N SER A 2 45.11 10.04 -4.68
CA SER A 2 44.19 10.41 -3.59
C SER A 2 42.89 9.61 -3.57
N LYS A 3 42.48 9.16 -2.38
CA LYS A 3 41.11 8.71 -2.08
C LYS A 3 40.15 9.90 -2.27
N ALA A 4 39.08 9.70 -3.01
CA ALA A 4 37.97 10.65 -3.08
C ALA A 4 36.98 10.33 -1.95
N THR A 5 37.10 11.03 -0.83
CA THR A 5 36.08 11.08 0.21
C THR A 5 35.04 12.12 -0.25
N ARG A 6 33.92 11.68 -0.83
CA ARG A 6 32.72 12.52 -0.92
C ARG A 6 31.79 12.11 0.21
N THR A 7 32.03 12.70 1.37
CA THR A 7 31.00 12.79 2.41
C THR A 7 30.07 13.92 1.97
N ASP A 8 29.04 13.57 1.20
CA ASP A 8 27.97 14.50 0.88
C ASP A 8 27.07 14.55 2.13
N THR A 9 27.50 15.31 3.14
CA THR A 9 26.66 15.66 4.29
C THR A 9 25.68 16.74 3.83
N GLN A 10 24.72 16.36 2.98
CA GLN A 10 23.54 17.17 2.79
C GLN A 10 22.76 17.14 4.11
N SER A 11 22.81 18.26 4.81
CA SER A 11 21.85 18.61 5.86
C SER A 11 20.45 18.14 5.44
N LEU A 12 19.85 17.24 6.22
CA LEU A 12 18.46 16.80 6.09
C LEU A 12 17.55 18.01 6.36
N ALA A 13 17.41 18.90 5.38
CA ALA A 13 16.33 19.86 5.38
C ALA A 13 15.03 19.05 5.52
N LEU A 14 14.25 19.33 6.56
CA LEU A 14 12.95 18.70 6.79
C LEU A 14 12.16 18.81 5.49
N HIS A 15 11.84 17.67 4.90
CA HIS A 15 11.03 17.68 3.69
C HIS A 15 9.61 18.08 4.09
N VAL A 16 8.91 18.81 3.25
CA VAL A 16 7.52 19.23 3.52
C VAL A 16 6.59 18.06 3.87
N ALA A 17 6.89 16.85 3.38
CA ALA A 17 6.12 15.65 3.70
C ALA A 17 6.27 15.21 5.17
N ASP A 18 7.41 15.52 5.80
CA ASP A 18 7.74 15.06 7.17
C ASP A 18 7.00 15.88 8.25
N ILE A 19 6.22 16.90 7.85
CA ILE A 19 5.27 17.60 8.73
C ILE A 19 3.96 16.81 8.91
N HIS A 20 3.73 15.79 8.06
CA HIS A 20 2.52 14.99 8.09
C HIS A 20 2.71 13.71 8.92
N ASP A 21 1.60 13.14 9.37
CA ASP A 21 1.60 11.91 10.15
C ASP A 21 2.28 10.73 9.42
N LEU A 22 2.65 9.72 10.20
CA LEU A 22 3.23 8.48 9.73
C LEU A 22 2.15 7.39 9.64
N ILE A 23 2.39 6.36 8.84
CA ILE A 23 1.74 5.06 9.00
C ILE A 23 2.67 4.23 9.87
N ARG A 24 2.18 3.80 11.03
CA ARG A 24 2.96 3.00 11.98
C ARG A 24 2.49 1.56 11.94
N VAL A 25 3.43 0.66 11.69
CA VAL A 25 3.23 -0.79 11.76
C VAL A 25 4.09 -1.29 12.90
N HIS A 26 3.50 -1.95 13.90
CA HIS A 26 4.24 -2.58 14.99
C HIS A 26 3.84 -4.04 15.16
N GLY A 27 4.85 -4.90 15.29
CA GLY A 27 4.67 -6.32 15.52
C GLY A 27 3.99 -7.06 14.36
N ALA A 28 4.30 -6.72 13.11
CA ALA A 28 3.74 -7.43 11.97
C ALA A 28 4.34 -8.83 11.84
N ARG A 29 3.48 -9.85 11.79
CA ARG A 29 3.83 -11.28 11.75
C ARG A 29 3.15 -12.06 10.63
N VAL A 30 2.47 -11.37 9.71
CA VAL A 30 1.83 -11.98 8.54
C VAL A 30 2.84 -12.79 7.71
N ASN A 31 2.50 -14.06 7.45
CA ASN A 31 3.33 -15.04 6.72
C ASN A 31 4.70 -15.28 7.39
N ASN A 32 5.75 -14.70 6.82
CA ASN A 32 7.14 -14.88 7.26
C ASN A 32 7.75 -13.62 7.89
N LEU A 33 6.91 -12.60 8.17
CA LEU A 33 7.36 -11.43 8.92
C LEU A 33 7.71 -11.83 10.35
N LYS A 34 8.82 -11.29 10.86
CA LYS A 34 9.38 -11.65 12.17
C LYS A 34 9.21 -10.50 13.15
N ASP A 35 7.98 -10.26 13.57
CA ASP A 35 7.62 -9.19 14.51
C ASP A 35 8.10 -7.81 14.05
N LEU A 36 7.85 -7.50 12.78
CA LEU A 36 8.41 -6.34 12.11
C LEU A 36 7.72 -5.06 12.57
N SER A 37 8.51 -4.06 12.95
CA SER A 37 8.04 -2.70 13.22
C SER A 37 8.66 -1.70 12.26
N VAL A 38 7.84 -0.86 11.63
CA VAL A 38 8.28 0.16 10.68
C VAL A 38 7.35 1.36 10.68
N GLU A 39 7.93 2.55 10.49
CA GLU A 39 7.18 3.78 10.26
C GLU A 39 7.35 4.23 8.80
N ILE A 40 6.24 4.57 8.15
CA ILE A 40 6.19 4.96 6.74
C ILE A 40 5.70 6.41 6.68
N PRO A 41 6.50 7.36 6.16
CA PRO A 41 6.09 8.74 6.06
C PRO A 41 4.98 8.91 5.01
N LYS A 42 3.89 9.57 5.39
CA LYS A 42 2.85 9.92 4.43
C LYS A 42 3.38 10.97 3.44
N ARG A 43 2.77 10.99 2.25
CA ARG A 43 3.08 11.99 1.20
C ARG A 43 4.55 11.96 0.75
N ARG A 44 5.19 10.81 0.93
CA ARG A 44 6.49 10.43 0.34
C ARG A 44 6.26 9.28 -0.63
N LEU A 45 7.10 9.19 -1.64
CA LEU A 45 7.25 7.96 -2.41
C LEU A 45 8.12 7.00 -1.61
N THR A 46 7.49 6.04 -0.91
CA THR A 46 8.18 4.98 -0.19
C THR A 46 8.32 3.75 -1.07
N VAL A 47 9.55 3.25 -1.21
CA VAL A 47 9.84 2.05 -2.00
C VAL A 47 10.29 0.93 -1.08
N PHE A 48 9.60 -0.21 -1.14
CA PHE A 48 10.00 -1.43 -0.44
C PHE A 48 10.84 -2.30 -1.37
N THR A 49 12.11 -2.49 -1.02
CA THR A 49 13.06 -3.28 -1.82
C THR A 49 13.55 -4.50 -1.04
N GLY A 50 14.16 -5.45 -1.74
CA GLY A 50 14.67 -6.70 -1.16
C GLY A 50 14.44 -7.91 -2.06
N VAL A 51 15.15 -9.00 -1.77
CA VAL A 51 15.11 -10.26 -2.53
C VAL A 51 13.72 -10.92 -2.54
N SER A 52 13.47 -11.83 -3.49
CA SER A 52 12.23 -12.62 -3.49
C SER A 52 12.04 -13.35 -2.16
N GLY A 53 10.81 -13.40 -1.66
CA GLY A 53 10.49 -14.02 -0.36
C GLY A 53 10.87 -13.21 0.88
N SER A 54 11.44 -12.01 0.76
CA SER A 54 11.86 -11.20 1.93
C SER A 54 10.71 -10.64 2.80
N GLY A 55 9.44 -10.89 2.44
CA GLY A 55 8.27 -10.41 3.17
C GLY A 55 7.71 -9.05 2.73
N LYS A 56 8.23 -8.43 1.64
CA LYS A 56 7.70 -7.15 1.11
C LYS A 56 6.20 -7.21 0.84
N SER A 57 5.75 -8.22 0.09
CA SER A 57 4.34 -8.38 -0.25
C SER A 57 3.50 -8.72 0.98
N SER A 58 4.05 -9.47 1.93
CA SER A 58 3.40 -9.75 3.21
C SER A 58 3.15 -8.45 3.97
N LEU A 59 4.13 -7.54 4.04
CA LEU A 59 3.98 -6.25 4.71
C LEU A 59 3.03 -5.31 3.95
N VAL A 60 3.23 -5.10 2.65
CA VAL A 60 2.48 -4.10 1.88
C VAL A 60 1.05 -4.56 1.61
N PHE A 61 0.87 -5.74 1.03
CA PHE A 61 -0.45 -6.23 0.63
C PHE A 61 -1.12 -7.02 1.76
N GLY A 62 -0.38 -7.93 2.39
CA GLY A 62 -0.90 -8.83 3.42
C GLY A 62 -1.17 -8.17 4.78
N THR A 63 -0.54 -7.04 5.09
CA THR A 63 -0.72 -6.32 6.36
C THR A 63 -1.36 -4.96 6.13
N ILE A 64 -0.65 -4.03 5.48
CA ILE A 64 -1.09 -2.63 5.36
C ILE A 64 -2.38 -2.51 4.53
N ALA A 65 -2.36 -3.04 3.30
CA ALA A 65 -3.50 -2.92 2.40
C ALA A 65 -4.70 -3.76 2.86
N ALA A 66 -4.44 -4.96 3.39
CA ALA A 66 -5.47 -5.82 3.98
C ALA A 66 -6.22 -5.12 5.12
N GLU A 67 -5.52 -4.50 6.07
CA GLU A 67 -6.18 -3.77 7.16
C GLU A 67 -6.92 -2.54 6.64
N SER A 68 -6.34 -1.78 5.70
CA SER A 68 -7.04 -0.64 5.12
C SER A 68 -8.34 -1.06 4.43
N GLN A 69 -8.34 -2.17 3.68
CA GLN A 69 -9.54 -2.67 3.03
C GLN A 69 -10.58 -3.14 4.05
N ARG A 70 -10.14 -3.78 5.14
CA ARG A 70 -11.01 -4.19 6.25
C ARG A 70 -11.71 -2.99 6.88
N MET A 71 -10.96 -1.92 7.18
CA MET A 71 -11.51 -0.68 7.74
C MET A 71 -12.54 -0.02 6.81
N ILE A 72 -12.29 -0.03 5.49
CA ILE A 72 -13.27 0.47 4.52
C ILE A 72 -14.52 -0.41 4.52
N ASN A 73 -14.36 -1.73 4.58
CA ASN A 73 -15.47 -2.67 4.57
C ASN A 73 -16.41 -2.46 5.77
N GLU A 74 -15.86 -2.08 6.92
CA GLU A 74 -16.61 -1.74 8.14
C GLU A 74 -17.48 -0.48 8.00
N THR A 75 -17.21 0.38 7.01
CA THR A 75 -18.03 1.57 6.75
C THR A 75 -19.29 1.30 5.95
N TYR A 76 -19.43 0.12 5.32
CA TYR A 76 -20.67 -0.28 4.64
C TYR A 76 -21.77 -0.65 5.63
N SER A 77 -23.02 -0.64 5.18
CA SER A 77 -24.15 -1.08 6.00
C SER A 77 -24.04 -2.57 6.34
N ALA A 78 -24.58 -2.98 7.49
CA ALA A 78 -24.61 -4.38 7.91
C ALA A 78 -25.25 -5.31 6.85
N PHE A 79 -26.23 -4.80 6.10
CA PHE A 79 -26.84 -5.53 4.99
C PHE A 79 -25.82 -5.85 3.89
N VAL A 80 -25.04 -4.86 3.45
CA VAL A 80 -24.01 -5.05 2.42
C VAL A 80 -22.87 -5.93 2.94
N GLN A 81 -22.45 -5.71 4.19
CA GLN A 81 -21.40 -6.50 4.84
C GLN A 81 -21.71 -8.00 4.85
N GLY A 82 -22.99 -8.40 4.97
CA GLY A 82 -23.42 -9.80 4.90
C GLY A 82 -23.11 -10.51 3.58
N PHE A 83 -22.84 -9.76 2.50
CA PHE A 83 -22.45 -10.28 1.19
C PHE A 83 -20.98 -10.04 0.84
N MET A 84 -20.24 -9.32 1.69
CA MET A 84 -18.83 -9.02 1.46
C MET A 84 -17.93 -10.15 1.96
N PRO A 85 -16.75 -10.35 1.34
CA PRO A 85 -15.72 -11.18 1.95
C PRO A 85 -15.33 -10.58 3.31
N THR A 86 -15.24 -11.43 4.33
CA THR A 86 -14.70 -11.07 5.64
C THR A 86 -13.23 -11.49 5.69
N PRO A 87 -12.28 -10.66 5.23
CA PRO A 87 -10.87 -11.00 5.32
C PRO A 87 -10.48 -11.16 6.79
N ALA A 88 -9.66 -12.16 7.08
CA ALA A 88 -9.07 -12.32 8.40
C ALA A 88 -8.25 -11.07 8.74
N ARG A 89 -8.32 -10.63 10.00
CA ARG A 89 -7.49 -9.52 10.47
C ARG A 89 -6.02 -9.91 10.33
N PRO A 90 -5.17 -9.06 9.73
CA PRO A 90 -3.75 -9.35 9.63
C PRO A 90 -3.13 -9.46 11.03
N GLU A 91 -2.15 -10.35 11.17
CA GLU A 91 -1.41 -10.53 12.43
C GLU A 91 -0.42 -9.37 12.62
N VAL A 92 -0.87 -8.34 13.33
CA VAL A 92 -0.11 -7.12 13.67
C VAL A 92 -0.61 -6.58 15.01
N ASP A 93 0.29 -6.07 15.85
CA ASP A 93 -0.08 -5.57 17.18
C ASP A 93 -0.70 -4.18 17.11
N VAL A 94 -0.04 -3.27 16.39
CA VAL A 94 -0.51 -1.89 16.19
C VAL A 94 -0.36 -1.51 14.73
N LEU A 95 -1.44 -0.96 14.16
CA LEU A 95 -1.44 -0.42 12.82
C LEU A 95 -2.20 0.92 12.83
N GLU A 96 -1.43 2.01 12.84
CA GLU A 96 -1.94 3.37 13.04
C GLU A 96 -1.66 4.26 11.84
N GLY A 97 -2.45 5.33 11.73
CA GLY A 97 -2.29 6.32 10.69
C GLY A 97 -2.64 5.81 9.29
N LEU A 98 -3.33 4.66 9.15
CA LEU A 98 -3.79 4.19 7.86
C LEU A 98 -4.74 5.18 7.20
N THR A 99 -4.61 5.28 5.88
CA THR A 99 -5.58 5.93 4.98
C THR A 99 -6.12 4.89 4.03
N THR A 100 -7.27 5.15 3.41
CA THR A 100 -7.83 4.30 2.33
C THR A 100 -6.76 3.95 1.32
N ALA A 101 -6.42 2.68 1.23
CA ALA A 101 -5.46 2.16 0.28
C ALA A 101 -6.14 1.91 -1.07
N ILE A 102 -5.52 2.39 -2.15
CA ILE A 102 -5.85 1.98 -3.51
C ILE A 102 -4.72 1.05 -3.94
N ILE A 103 -5.08 -0.21 -4.21
CA ILE A 103 -4.12 -1.24 -4.61
C ILE A 103 -4.04 -1.25 -6.13
N VAL A 104 -2.83 -1.13 -6.66
CA VAL A 104 -2.53 -1.34 -8.07
C VAL A 104 -1.50 -2.46 -8.13
N ASP A 105 -1.91 -3.62 -8.63
CA ASP A 105 -1.07 -4.81 -8.70
C ASP A 105 -0.91 -5.30 -10.15
N GLN A 106 -0.45 -6.54 -10.31
CA GLN A 106 -0.24 -7.16 -11.62
C GLN A 106 -1.40 -8.09 -12.04
N GLU A 107 -2.54 -8.07 -11.32
CA GLU A 107 -3.68 -8.87 -11.71
C GLU A 107 -4.17 -8.43 -13.10
N ARG A 108 -4.40 -9.41 -13.97
CA ARG A 108 -4.80 -9.11 -15.35
C ARG A 108 -6.20 -8.50 -15.34
N MET A 109 -6.34 -7.34 -15.97
CA MET A 109 -7.65 -6.80 -16.32
C MET A 109 -8.42 -7.84 -17.15
N GLY A 110 -9.70 -8.03 -16.85
CA GLY A 110 -10.52 -9.09 -17.44
C GLY A 110 -10.43 -9.17 -18.96
N ALA A 111 -10.16 -10.37 -19.48
CA ALA A 111 -10.04 -10.65 -20.89
C ALA A 111 -11.43 -10.81 -21.52
N ASN A 112 -12.07 -9.70 -21.88
CA ASN A 112 -13.29 -9.69 -22.68
C ASN A 112 -12.97 -9.13 -24.06
N ALA A 113 -13.42 -9.80 -25.14
CA ALA A 113 -13.23 -9.34 -26.51
C ALA A 113 -13.81 -7.93 -26.79
N ARG A 114 -14.74 -7.47 -25.95
CA ARG A 114 -15.31 -6.11 -25.99
C ARG A 114 -14.60 -5.10 -25.08
N SER A 115 -13.60 -5.55 -24.32
CA SER A 115 -12.79 -4.70 -23.45
C SER A 115 -11.64 -4.09 -24.26
N THR A 116 -11.62 -2.78 -24.35
CA THR A 116 -10.58 -1.98 -25.01
C THR A 116 -10.06 -0.94 -24.03
N VAL A 117 -8.93 -0.30 -24.36
CA VAL A 117 -8.43 0.82 -23.54
C VAL A 117 -9.49 1.92 -23.40
N GLY A 118 -10.24 2.20 -24.46
CA GLY A 118 -11.31 3.21 -24.42
C GLY A 118 -12.46 2.88 -23.48
N THR A 119 -12.78 1.60 -23.27
CA THR A 119 -13.79 1.19 -22.28
C THR A 119 -13.22 1.11 -20.87
N ALA A 120 -11.94 0.78 -20.72
CA ALA A 120 -11.28 0.70 -19.42
C ALA A 120 -11.07 2.07 -18.76
N THR A 121 -10.95 3.13 -19.56
CA THR A 121 -10.74 4.50 -19.08
C THR A 121 -11.98 5.39 -19.19
N ASP A 122 -13.13 4.82 -19.57
CA ASP A 122 -14.37 5.52 -19.94
C ASP A 122 -14.23 6.55 -21.09
N ALA A 123 -13.06 6.66 -21.73
CA ALA A 123 -12.81 7.60 -22.83
C ALA A 123 -13.74 7.36 -24.04
N ASN A 124 -14.09 6.10 -24.33
CA ASN A 124 -14.99 5.75 -25.41
C ASN A 124 -16.41 6.33 -25.19
N ALA A 125 -16.87 6.51 -23.95
CA ALA A 125 -18.14 7.18 -23.67
C ALA A 125 -18.09 8.67 -24.00
N MET A 126 -16.94 9.32 -23.76
CA MET A 126 -16.74 10.74 -24.07
C MET A 126 -16.54 11.02 -25.57
N LEU A 127 -15.99 10.05 -26.32
CA LEU A 127 -15.74 10.18 -27.75
C LEU A 127 -16.97 9.85 -28.63
N ARG A 128 -17.99 9.21 -28.05
CA ARG A 128 -19.27 8.94 -28.70
C ARG A 128 -20.21 10.11 -28.46
N ILE A 129 -19.95 11.21 -29.16
CA ILE A 129 -20.87 12.35 -29.30
C ILE A 129 -21.71 12.12 -30.55
#